data_AF-U2QL56-F1
#
_entry.id   AF-U2QL56-F1
#
_cell.length_a   1.000
_cell.length_b   1.000
_cell.length_c   1.000
_cell.angle_alpha   90.00
_cell.angle_beta   90.00
_cell.angle_gamma   90.00
#
_symmetry.space_group_name_H-M   'P 1'
#
loop_
_entity.id
_entity.type
_entity.pdbx_description
1 polymer ?
#
loop_
_entity_poly.entity_id
_entity_poly.type
_entity_poly.pdbx_seq_one_letter_code
_entity_poly.pdbx_strand_id
1 'polypeptide(L)'
;MIMIQLKKCCFLLFLFVLSSSLMAQSLVIRDKYKVKKKDTIYGIARKFDITIPQLLEANPQMKQEGYELRHGDYVMIPQVDSGDKPTATSQNAAAARVSQPATASTSATRPSGDRLTVGVMLPLHDVDGDGRRMTEYYRGLLIACDSLKAKGLSTDIHAWNAAIDTDINQLLQDVHAKNCDVIFGPLYSKQVKPLAQFCKKHHIRLVIPFSISGNEVNEYPELYQVYQSPAKLNQRSIDVFLSRFGDCHPVFIDCNDTTSRKAAFTFGLRKQLESRGIAYSITNLKSSEEYFAKAFDTNKRNVVVLNTGRSPELTLALNKLDGLRAMRSGVLVSLYGYTEWLMYTKYNIEHFHKFDTYIPSTFYYNPVSGATASFERNYRHWFQADMLYALPHFALTGYDQASFFLQGLRSFGKGFTGSKSQNRHRALQSPLHFSRVGDGGYQNDSFLLVHYRYDGKLELMEF
;
A
#
# COMPACT_ATOMS: atom_id res chain seq x y z
N MET A 1 85.82 -14.67 -36.63
CA MET A 1 85.60 -13.21 -36.77
C MET A 1 84.09 -12.99 -36.72
N ILE A 2 83.66 -12.13 -35.79
CA ILE A 2 82.28 -11.63 -35.62
C ILE A 2 81.33 -12.58 -34.86
N MET A 3 81.62 -12.64 -33.56
CA MET A 3 80.62 -12.66 -32.49
C MET A 3 80.13 -11.21 -32.31
N ILE A 4 78.83 -10.99 -32.05
CA ILE A 4 78.10 -9.72 -31.82
C ILE A 4 77.17 -9.31 -32.99
N GLN A 5 75.92 -8.95 -32.61
CA GLN A 5 74.78 -8.46 -33.41
C GLN A 5 73.74 -9.51 -33.86
N LEU A 6 72.91 -9.98 -32.93
CA LEU A 6 71.46 -10.12 -33.19
C LEU A 6 70.65 -9.97 -31.88
N LYS A 7 70.90 -8.88 -31.16
CA LYS A 7 69.92 -8.29 -30.23
C LYS A 7 69.13 -7.27 -31.05
N LYS A 8 67.83 -7.52 -31.30
CA LYS A 8 66.75 -6.53 -31.57
C LYS A 8 65.55 -7.19 -32.28
N CYS A 9 64.84 -8.10 -31.61
CA CYS A 9 63.49 -8.46 -32.05
C CYS A 9 62.48 -8.85 -30.95
N CYS A 10 62.79 -8.69 -29.65
CA CYS A 10 61.85 -9.08 -28.59
C CYS A 10 61.72 -8.06 -27.45
N PHE A 11 61.82 -6.77 -27.73
CA PHE A 11 61.59 -5.77 -26.68
C PHE A 11 60.92 -4.51 -27.23
N LEU A 12 59.61 -4.58 -27.40
CA LEU A 12 58.68 -3.44 -27.43
C LEU A 12 57.24 -3.96 -27.40
N LEU A 13 56.81 -4.36 -26.20
CA LEU A 13 55.41 -4.37 -25.78
C LEU A 13 55.39 -4.29 -24.25
N PHE A 14 55.86 -3.14 -23.77
CA PHE A 14 55.52 -2.60 -22.46
C PHE A 14 54.20 -1.85 -22.67
N LEU A 15 53.14 -2.15 -21.91
CA LEU A 15 52.26 -1.16 -21.26
C LEU A 15 51.02 -1.83 -20.63
N PHE A 16 50.94 -1.65 -19.30
CA PHE A 16 49.77 -1.79 -18.42
C PHE A 16 49.21 -3.19 -18.12
N VAL A 17 49.86 -3.88 -17.18
CA VAL A 17 49.15 -4.68 -16.16
C VAL A 17 49.39 -4.01 -14.81
N LEU A 18 48.58 -2.99 -14.52
CA LEU A 18 48.53 -2.37 -13.20
C LEU A 18 47.54 -3.17 -12.35
N SER A 19 48.09 -3.87 -11.37
CA SER A 19 47.49 -4.28 -10.10
C SER A 19 46.02 -3.90 -9.85
N SER A 20 45.13 -4.88 -9.94
CA SER A 20 43.94 -4.94 -9.09
C SER A 20 43.96 -6.29 -8.35
N SER A 21 44.59 -6.32 -7.18
CA SER A 21 44.27 -7.33 -6.19
C SER A 21 42.83 -7.07 -5.74
N LEU A 22 41.87 -7.78 -6.34
CA LEU A 22 40.59 -8.00 -5.70
C LEU A 22 40.88 -8.74 -4.40
N MET A 23 40.85 -8.01 -3.28
CA MET A 23 40.67 -8.61 -1.98
C MET A 23 39.25 -9.19 -1.96
N ALA A 24 39.09 -10.43 -2.41
CA ALA A 24 37.92 -11.21 -2.10
C ALA A 24 37.97 -11.48 -0.60
N GLN A 25 37.19 -10.74 0.19
CA GLN A 25 36.93 -11.10 1.58
C GLN A 25 36.22 -12.46 1.56
N SER A 26 36.95 -13.52 1.91
CA SER A 26 36.35 -14.83 2.14
C SER A 26 35.37 -14.70 3.30
N LEU A 27 34.09 -14.95 3.04
CA LEU A 27 33.06 -14.92 4.06
C LEU A 27 33.28 -16.09 5.03
N VAL A 28 33.75 -15.80 6.24
CA VAL A 28 33.96 -16.82 7.28
C VAL A 28 32.62 -17.14 7.95
N ILE A 29 32.19 -18.41 7.91
CA ILE A 29 30.97 -18.87 8.58
C ILE A 29 31.27 -19.19 10.05
N ARG A 30 30.58 -18.49 10.96
CA ARG A 30 30.68 -18.65 12.42
C ARG A 30 29.92 -19.87 12.92
N ASP A 31 28.71 -20.10 12.40
CA ASP A 31 27.80 -21.14 12.89
C ASP A 31 26.83 -21.61 11.79
N LYS A 32 26.22 -22.78 11.97
CA LYS A 32 25.18 -23.34 11.10
C LYS A 32 23.91 -23.56 11.91
N TYR A 33 22.90 -22.72 11.67
CA TYR A 33 21.66 -22.72 12.43
C TYR A 33 20.55 -23.55 11.76
N LYS A 34 19.92 -24.47 12.50
CA LYS A 34 18.75 -25.21 12.04
C LYS A 34 17.46 -24.43 12.31
N VAL A 35 16.70 -24.12 11.27
CA VAL A 35 15.47 -23.31 11.30
C VAL A 35 14.39 -24.01 12.13
N LYS A 36 13.82 -23.30 13.10
CA LYS A 36 12.71 -23.74 13.96
C LYS A 36 11.36 -23.23 13.45
N LYS A 37 10.28 -23.80 13.99
CA LYS A 37 8.90 -23.42 13.63
C LYS A 37 8.68 -21.97 14.05
N LYS A 38 8.22 -21.13 13.11
CA LYS A 38 8.04 -19.66 13.25
C LYS A 38 9.32 -18.82 13.16
N ASP A 39 10.48 -19.39 12.85
CA ASP A 39 11.65 -18.57 12.52
C ASP A 39 11.40 -17.79 11.23
N THR A 40 11.97 -16.59 11.16
CA THR A 40 11.98 -15.74 9.96
C THR A 40 13.41 -15.29 9.69
N ILE A 41 13.72 -14.90 8.46
CA ILE A 41 15.05 -14.35 8.09
C ILE A 41 15.42 -13.19 9.03
N TYR A 42 14.47 -12.29 9.31
CA TYR A 42 14.65 -11.21 10.29
C TYR A 42 14.92 -11.72 11.71
N GLY A 43 14.14 -12.70 12.17
CA GLY A 43 14.30 -13.27 13.51
C GLY A 43 15.66 -13.95 13.71
N ILE A 44 16.15 -14.66 12.69
CA ILE A 44 17.48 -15.29 12.70
C ILE A 44 18.58 -14.22 12.68
N ALA A 45 18.49 -13.22 11.80
CA ALA A 45 19.48 -12.14 11.74
C ALA A 45 19.60 -11.43 13.10
N ARG A 46 18.47 -11.07 13.72
CA ARG A 46 18.43 -10.46 15.05
C ARG A 46 18.99 -11.38 16.14
N LYS A 47 18.70 -12.68 16.09
CA LYS A 47 19.16 -13.67 17.09
C LYS A 47 20.68 -13.80 17.11
N PHE A 48 21.33 -13.71 15.95
CA PHE A 48 22.77 -13.80 15.83
C PHE A 48 23.47 -12.44 15.77
N ASP A 49 22.72 -11.36 15.99
CA ASP A 49 23.22 -9.98 16.03
C ASP A 49 23.97 -9.58 14.75
N ILE A 50 23.41 -9.99 13.60
CA ILE A 50 23.89 -9.70 12.26
C ILE A 50 22.79 -8.99 11.46
N THR A 51 23.18 -8.25 10.43
CA THR A 51 22.22 -7.61 9.54
C THR A 51 21.61 -8.63 8.57
N ILE A 52 20.40 -8.37 8.07
CA ILE A 52 19.78 -9.21 7.02
C ILE A 52 20.69 -9.31 5.77
N PRO A 53 21.30 -8.22 5.26
CA PRO A 53 22.24 -8.31 4.14
C PRO A 53 23.39 -9.28 4.39
N GLN A 54 24.03 -9.22 5.57
CA GLN A 54 25.11 -10.15 5.95
C GLN A 54 24.62 -11.61 5.97
N LEU A 55 23.41 -11.85 6.51
CA LEU A 55 22.79 -13.17 6.50
C LEU A 55 22.47 -13.66 5.08
N LEU A 56 21.97 -12.79 4.19
CA LEU A 56 21.69 -13.13 2.80
C LEU A 56 22.96 -13.36 1.97
N GLU A 57 24.04 -12.65 2.28
CA GLU A 57 25.35 -12.85 1.66
C GLU A 57 25.95 -14.21 2.03
N ALA A 58 25.75 -14.65 3.27
CA ALA A 58 26.08 -16.00 3.73
C ALA A 58 25.18 -17.11 3.19
N ASN A 59 24.01 -16.75 2.67
CA ASN A 59 23.02 -17.69 2.17
C ASN A 59 22.44 -17.22 0.83
N PRO A 60 23.20 -17.26 -0.28
CA PRO A 60 22.78 -16.72 -1.57
C PRO A 60 21.45 -17.30 -2.10
N GLN A 61 21.10 -18.53 -1.72
CA GLN A 61 19.82 -19.15 -2.05
C GLN A 61 18.61 -18.34 -1.55
N MET A 62 18.78 -17.56 -0.47
CA MET A 62 17.74 -16.69 0.08
C MET A 62 17.43 -15.46 -0.79
N LYS A 63 18.32 -15.15 -1.76
CA LYS A 63 18.14 -14.03 -2.69
C LYS A 63 17.31 -14.42 -3.92
N GLN A 64 17.01 -15.70 -4.11
CA GLN A 64 16.21 -16.18 -5.23
C GLN A 64 14.74 -15.77 -5.07
N GLU A 65 14.10 -15.36 -6.18
CA GLU A 65 12.68 -15.04 -6.19
C GLU A 65 11.84 -16.24 -5.75
N GLY A 66 10.90 -16.02 -4.83
CA GLY A 66 10.04 -17.08 -4.29
C GLY A 66 10.72 -17.97 -3.23
N TYR A 67 11.93 -17.64 -2.76
CA TYR A 67 12.55 -18.36 -1.66
C TYR A 67 11.73 -18.22 -0.36
N GLU A 68 11.37 -19.37 0.22
CA GLU A 68 10.72 -19.46 1.53
C GLU A 68 11.63 -20.20 2.50
N LEU A 69 11.86 -19.61 3.68
CA LEU A 69 12.61 -20.24 4.75
C LEU A 69 11.78 -21.38 5.37
N ARG A 70 12.18 -22.64 5.18
CA ARG A 70 11.40 -23.80 5.65
C ARG A 70 11.90 -24.33 6.99
N HIS A 71 10.97 -24.87 7.77
CA HIS A 71 11.29 -25.55 9.01
C HIS A 71 12.24 -26.73 8.76
N GLY A 72 13.37 -26.76 9.48
CA GLY A 72 14.38 -27.79 9.35
C GLY A 72 15.53 -27.45 8.39
N ASP A 73 15.42 -26.35 7.62
CA ASP A 73 16.51 -25.86 6.78
C ASP A 73 17.72 -25.44 7.62
N TYR A 74 18.88 -25.37 7.00
CA TYR A 74 20.09 -24.84 7.63
C TYR A 74 20.47 -23.49 7.04
N VAL A 75 20.75 -22.54 7.93
CA VAL A 75 21.16 -21.17 7.63
C VAL A 75 22.59 -20.97 8.13
N MET A 76 23.48 -20.54 7.24
CA MET A 76 24.86 -20.20 7.58
C MET A 76 24.91 -18.82 8.24
N ILE A 77 25.52 -18.74 9.41
CA ILE A 77 25.65 -17.50 10.17
C ILE A 77 27.08 -16.97 9.96
N PRO A 78 27.28 -15.81 9.32
CA PRO A 78 28.62 -15.26 9.10
C PRO A 78 29.24 -14.77 10.41
N GLN A 79 30.57 -14.79 10.49
CA GLN A 79 31.32 -14.08 11.52
C GLN A 79 31.42 -12.61 11.13
N VAL A 80 31.03 -11.72 12.04
CA VAL A 80 31.20 -10.27 11.90
C VAL A 80 32.07 -9.78 13.05
N ASP A 81 33.18 -9.14 12.71
CA ASP A 81 34.07 -8.54 13.70
C ASP A 81 33.39 -7.34 14.35
N SER A 82 33.56 -7.17 15.65
CA SER A 82 32.78 -6.24 16.51
C SER A 82 33.07 -4.74 16.29
N GLY A 83 33.48 -4.33 15.09
CA GLY A 83 33.72 -2.93 14.72
C GLY A 83 32.50 -2.16 14.22
N ASP A 84 31.43 -2.85 13.78
CA ASP A 84 30.23 -2.22 13.22
C ASP A 84 29.01 -2.34 14.15
N LYS A 85 29.08 -1.67 15.31
CA LYS A 85 27.91 -1.34 16.12
C LYS A 85 27.84 0.16 16.42
N PRO A 86 26.67 0.81 16.32
CA PRO A 86 26.49 2.17 16.82
C PRO A 86 26.49 2.15 18.35
N THR A 87 27.43 2.87 18.95
CA THR A 87 27.55 3.08 20.38
C THR A 87 26.41 3.97 20.88
N ALA A 88 25.64 3.46 21.86
CA ALA A 88 24.80 4.28 22.71
C ALA A 88 25.67 4.86 23.86
N THR A 89 25.51 6.15 24.16
CA THR A 89 26.06 6.74 25.39
C THR A 89 25.01 7.65 26.01
N SER A 90 24.61 7.31 27.24
CA SER A 90 23.88 8.19 28.16
C SER A 90 24.86 8.76 29.19
N GLN A 91 24.67 9.99 29.65
CA GLN A 91 24.76 10.36 31.08
C GLN A 91 24.24 11.80 31.36
N ASN A 92 23.15 11.83 32.16
CA ASN A 92 22.60 12.78 33.17
C ASN A 92 23.49 13.96 33.67
N ALA A 93 23.03 15.06 34.30
CA ALA A 93 21.79 15.40 35.04
C ALA A 93 21.61 16.93 35.23
N ALA A 94 20.35 17.36 35.51
CA ALA A 94 19.87 18.41 36.44
C ALA A 94 20.32 19.89 36.28
N ALA A 95 19.55 20.96 36.58
CA ALA A 95 18.15 21.21 36.92
C ALA A 95 17.91 22.74 36.84
N ALA A 96 16.70 23.21 36.48
CA ALA A 96 16.06 24.42 37.05
C ALA A 96 14.64 24.64 36.46
N ARG A 97 13.66 24.78 37.36
CA ARG A 97 12.27 25.17 37.10
C ARG A 97 12.15 26.68 36.92
N VAL A 98 11.34 27.16 35.98
CA VAL A 98 10.47 28.35 36.13
C VAL A 98 9.21 28.20 35.26
N SER A 99 8.09 28.67 35.81
CA SER A 99 6.69 28.51 35.44
C SER A 99 6.19 29.58 34.43
N GLN A 100 5.38 29.16 33.45
CA GLN A 100 4.23 29.84 32.77
C GLN A 100 4.41 31.25 32.14
N PRO A 101 3.44 31.75 31.36
CA PRO A 101 2.72 31.16 30.22
C PRO A 101 2.79 32.08 28.98
N ALA A 102 2.86 31.55 27.75
CA ALA A 102 2.85 32.41 26.56
C ALA A 102 2.06 31.78 25.41
N THR A 103 0.81 32.25 25.30
CA THR A 103 0.18 32.80 24.09
C THR A 103 0.35 32.06 22.76
N ALA A 104 -0.81 31.61 22.27
CA ALA A 104 -1.16 31.37 20.87
C ALA A 104 -0.27 32.12 19.87
N SER A 105 0.51 31.36 19.10
CA SER A 105 1.25 31.86 17.95
C SER A 105 0.43 31.54 16.70
N THR A 106 -0.33 32.56 16.31
CA THR A 106 -0.81 32.91 14.98
C THR A 106 -0.39 31.99 13.83
N SER A 107 -1.39 31.38 13.22
CA SER A 107 -1.36 30.83 11.87
C SER A 107 -0.80 31.84 10.88
N ALA A 108 0.37 31.56 10.32
CA ALA A 108 0.83 32.22 9.10
C ALA A 108 -0.04 31.71 7.94
N THR A 109 -1.18 32.38 7.73
CA THR A 109 -1.99 32.23 6.52
C THR A 109 -1.14 32.70 5.35
N ARG A 110 -0.73 31.78 4.46
CA ARG A 110 -0.08 32.15 3.19
C ARG A 110 -1.00 33.11 2.43
N PRO A 111 -0.48 34.19 1.83
CA PRO A 111 -1.30 35.10 1.04
C PRO A 111 -2.00 34.33 -0.09
N SER A 112 -3.28 34.62 -0.28
CA SER A 112 -4.11 34.09 -1.36
C SER A 112 -3.50 34.48 -2.71
N GLY A 113 -2.76 33.56 -3.34
CA GLY A 113 -2.07 33.79 -4.61
C GLY A 113 -0.80 32.96 -4.81
N ASP A 114 -0.25 32.35 -3.75
CA ASP A 114 1.02 31.62 -3.86
C ASP A 114 0.91 30.36 -4.73
N ARG A 115 1.80 30.29 -5.72
CA ARG A 115 2.04 29.14 -6.58
C ARG A 115 2.60 27.99 -5.74
N LEU A 116 1.99 26.81 -5.77
CA LEU A 116 2.52 25.62 -5.10
C LEU A 116 3.52 24.90 -6.01
N THR A 117 4.69 24.57 -5.48
CA THR A 117 5.69 23.76 -6.20
C THR A 117 5.49 22.29 -5.89
N VAL A 118 5.20 21.48 -6.91
CA VAL A 118 4.81 20.08 -6.82
C VAL A 118 5.87 19.21 -7.47
N GLY A 119 6.48 18.32 -6.70
CA GLY A 119 7.37 17.29 -7.22
C GLY A 119 6.64 15.97 -7.47
N VAL A 120 7.03 15.26 -8.54
CA VAL A 120 6.59 13.89 -8.81
C VAL A 120 7.81 13.02 -9.04
N MET A 121 8.06 12.07 -8.14
CA MET A 121 9.19 11.13 -8.21
C MET A 121 8.65 9.70 -8.28
N LEU A 122 8.28 9.28 -9.48
CA LEU A 122 7.68 7.98 -9.77
C LEU A 122 8.36 7.39 -11.02
N PRO A 123 8.25 6.07 -11.30
CA PRO A 123 8.68 5.51 -12.57
C PRO A 123 7.80 6.07 -13.70
N LEU A 124 8.24 7.14 -14.36
CA LEU A 124 7.51 7.82 -15.42
C LEU A 124 8.09 7.42 -16.78
N HIS A 125 7.80 6.18 -17.19
CA HIS A 125 8.30 5.59 -18.43
C HIS A 125 7.29 4.59 -19.03
N ASP A 126 7.50 4.18 -20.28
CA ASP A 126 6.66 3.17 -20.94
C ASP A 126 7.47 1.89 -21.24
N VAL A 127 8.08 1.32 -20.21
CA VAL A 127 8.90 0.09 -20.34
C VAL A 127 8.14 -1.11 -19.79
N ASP A 128 7.57 -0.98 -18.59
CA ASP A 128 6.91 -2.06 -17.88
C ASP A 128 5.54 -1.63 -17.33
N GLY A 129 4.92 -2.52 -16.56
CA GLY A 129 3.63 -2.26 -15.95
C GLY A 129 3.66 -1.15 -14.89
N ASP A 130 4.77 -0.94 -14.19
CA ASP A 130 4.87 0.13 -13.19
C ASP A 130 4.96 1.49 -13.88
N GLY A 131 5.83 1.60 -14.88
CA GLY A 131 6.00 2.80 -15.69
C GLY A 131 4.67 3.29 -16.29
N ARG A 132 3.93 2.39 -16.94
CA ARG A 132 2.62 2.73 -17.54
C ARG A 132 1.60 3.19 -16.52
N ARG A 133 1.50 2.47 -15.39
CA ARG A 133 0.55 2.79 -14.30
C ARG A 133 0.87 4.13 -13.65
N MET A 134 2.15 4.42 -13.41
CA MET A 134 2.56 5.68 -12.78
C MET A 134 2.50 6.87 -13.73
N THR A 135 2.73 6.63 -15.03
CA THR A 135 2.45 7.64 -16.07
C THR A 135 0.96 7.99 -16.09
N GLU A 136 0.07 7.00 -15.97
CA GLU A 136 -1.37 7.25 -15.88
C GLU A 136 -1.77 7.97 -14.57
N TYR A 137 -1.19 7.59 -13.43
CA TYR A 137 -1.35 8.33 -12.18
C TYR A 137 -0.95 9.81 -12.35
N TYR A 138 0.20 10.06 -12.98
CA TYR A 138 0.69 11.42 -13.24
C TYR A 138 -0.25 12.22 -14.15
N ARG A 139 -0.82 11.60 -15.19
CA ARG A 139 -1.87 12.21 -16.03
C ARG A 139 -3.09 12.64 -15.21
N GLY A 140 -3.52 11.82 -14.26
CA GLY A 140 -4.56 12.15 -13.30
C GLY A 140 -4.24 13.39 -12.45
N LEU A 141 -3.02 13.45 -11.92
CA LEU A 141 -2.50 14.59 -11.17
C LEU A 141 -2.50 15.87 -12.02
N LEU A 142 -2.11 15.80 -13.29
CA LEU A 142 -2.14 16.94 -14.20
C LEU A 142 -3.55 17.49 -14.43
N ILE A 143 -4.55 16.62 -14.60
CA ILE A 143 -5.96 17.04 -14.70
C ILE A 143 -6.44 17.73 -13.41
N ALA A 144 -5.99 17.26 -12.24
CA ALA A 144 -6.30 17.92 -10.98
C ALA A 144 -5.68 19.32 -10.92
N CYS A 145 -4.40 19.47 -11.28
CA CYS A 145 -3.74 20.77 -11.34
C CYS A 145 -4.45 21.74 -12.30
N ASP A 146 -4.86 21.28 -13.49
CA ASP A 146 -5.64 22.07 -14.44
C ASP A 146 -7.00 22.51 -13.86
N SER A 147 -7.72 21.58 -13.22
CA SER A 147 -8.98 21.87 -12.53
C SER A 147 -8.82 22.89 -11.39
N LEU A 148 -7.69 22.85 -10.69
CA LEU A 148 -7.38 23.76 -9.59
C LEU A 148 -6.91 25.13 -10.08
N LYS A 149 -6.25 25.20 -11.24
CA LYS A 149 -5.90 26.46 -11.92
C LYS A 149 -7.15 27.28 -12.23
N ALA A 150 -8.22 26.65 -12.72
CA ALA A 150 -9.52 27.29 -12.93
C ALA A 150 -10.15 27.84 -11.62
N LYS A 151 -9.70 27.35 -10.45
CA LYS A 151 -10.10 27.81 -9.10
C LYS A 151 -9.07 28.76 -8.47
N GLY A 152 -8.16 29.30 -9.27
CA GLY A 152 -7.14 30.27 -8.84
C GLY A 152 -5.99 29.69 -8.01
N LEU A 153 -5.74 28.37 -8.06
CA LEU A 153 -4.54 27.74 -7.50
C LEU A 153 -3.56 27.46 -8.63
N SER A 154 -2.44 28.18 -8.65
CA SER A 154 -1.36 27.95 -9.62
C SER A 154 -0.37 26.89 -9.09
N THR A 155 0.10 25.99 -9.96
CA THR A 155 1.08 24.95 -9.62
C THR A 155 2.30 25.03 -10.51
N ASP A 156 3.48 24.81 -9.95
CA ASP A 156 4.74 24.57 -10.66
C ASP A 156 5.13 23.09 -10.52
N ILE A 157 5.10 22.33 -11.61
CA ILE A 157 5.23 20.86 -11.54
C ILE A 157 6.60 20.45 -12.06
N HIS A 158 7.36 19.73 -11.23
CA HIS A 158 8.64 19.13 -11.56
C HIS A 158 8.52 17.62 -11.45
N ALA A 159 8.89 16.90 -12.49
CA ALA A 159 8.72 15.45 -12.56
C ALA A 159 10.06 14.77 -12.88
N TRP A 160 10.41 13.75 -12.09
CA TRP A 160 11.61 12.96 -12.27
C TRP A 160 11.24 11.49 -12.43
N ASN A 161 11.86 10.84 -13.41
CA ASN A 161 11.71 9.40 -13.60
C ASN A 161 12.50 8.63 -12.53
N ALA A 162 11.82 8.22 -11.46
CA ALA A 162 12.37 7.39 -10.39
C ALA A 162 12.06 5.91 -10.67
N ALA A 163 12.74 5.33 -11.66
CA ALA A 163 12.63 3.90 -11.99
C ALA A 163 13.14 3.01 -10.84
N ILE A 164 12.84 1.71 -10.91
CA ILE A 164 13.15 0.79 -9.81
C ILE A 164 14.64 0.77 -9.45
N ASP A 165 15.53 0.83 -10.43
CA ASP A 165 16.99 0.80 -10.29
C ASP A 165 17.63 2.18 -10.14
N THR A 166 16.84 3.27 -10.25
CA THR A 166 17.33 4.63 -10.07
C THR A 166 17.84 4.86 -8.66
N ASP A 167 19.09 5.33 -8.55
CA ASP A 167 19.60 5.93 -7.32
C ASP A 167 18.92 7.28 -7.13
N ILE A 168 17.91 7.30 -6.26
CA ILE A 168 17.10 8.50 -6.02
C ILE A 168 17.94 9.67 -5.51
N ASN A 169 19.10 9.43 -4.87
CA ASN A 169 19.97 10.52 -4.41
C ASN A 169 20.49 11.40 -5.55
N GLN A 170 20.63 10.85 -6.76
CA GLN A 170 21.01 11.62 -7.94
C GLN A 170 19.89 12.60 -8.34
N LEU A 171 18.63 12.17 -8.29
CA LEU A 171 17.48 13.03 -8.56
C LEU A 171 17.35 14.15 -7.51
N LEU A 172 17.70 13.85 -6.26
CA LEU A 172 17.64 14.79 -5.14
C LEU A 172 18.71 15.89 -5.19
N GLN A 173 19.70 15.80 -6.08
CA GLN A 173 20.68 16.86 -6.31
C GLN A 173 20.11 18.03 -7.13
N ASP A 174 19.01 17.81 -7.84
CA ASP A 174 18.34 18.85 -8.61
C ASP A 174 17.86 20.00 -7.69
N VAL A 175 18.17 21.23 -8.10
CA VAL A 175 17.80 22.44 -7.36
C VAL A 175 16.27 22.57 -7.21
N HIS A 176 15.50 22.05 -8.16
CA HIS A 176 14.04 22.09 -8.12
C HIS A 176 13.46 21.12 -7.09
N ALA A 177 14.14 20.01 -6.79
CA ALA A 177 13.67 19.03 -5.80
C ALA A 177 13.57 19.64 -4.39
N LYS A 178 14.57 20.43 -3.97
CA LYS A 178 14.61 21.04 -2.63
C LYS A 178 13.64 22.22 -2.45
N ASN A 179 13.06 22.71 -3.55
CA ASN A 179 12.16 23.87 -3.56
C ASN A 179 10.68 23.46 -3.66
N CYS A 180 10.38 22.16 -3.61
CA CYS A 180 9.00 21.66 -3.63
C CYS A 180 8.28 21.92 -2.29
N ASP A 181 6.99 22.23 -2.33
CA ASP A 181 6.12 22.21 -1.15
C ASP A 181 5.70 20.77 -0.81
N VAL A 182 5.53 19.95 -1.84
CA VAL A 182 5.11 18.55 -1.74
C VAL A 182 5.77 17.72 -2.83
N ILE A 183 6.15 16.49 -2.50
CA ILE A 183 6.60 15.47 -3.46
C ILE A 183 5.65 14.27 -3.38
N PHE A 184 5.12 13.85 -4.53
CA PHE A 184 4.40 12.58 -4.68
C PHE A 184 5.38 11.49 -5.15
N GLY A 185 5.59 10.49 -4.29
CA GLY A 185 6.53 9.40 -4.51
C GLY A 185 7.10 8.84 -3.21
N PRO A 186 7.96 7.81 -3.28
CA PRO A 186 8.24 7.01 -4.47
C PRO A 186 7.22 5.87 -4.62
N LEU A 187 7.38 5.04 -5.66
CA LEU A 187 6.66 3.76 -5.77
C LEU A 187 7.36 2.64 -4.97
N TYR A 188 8.70 2.64 -4.95
CA TYR A 188 9.49 1.53 -4.45
C TYR A 188 9.99 1.72 -3.02
N SER A 189 9.79 0.72 -2.15
CA SER A 189 10.15 0.80 -0.71
C SER A 189 11.59 1.24 -0.46
N LYS A 190 12.55 0.78 -1.26
CA LYS A 190 13.98 1.11 -1.08
C LYS A 190 14.31 2.60 -1.27
N GLN A 191 13.45 3.34 -1.98
CA GLN A 191 13.61 4.77 -2.24
C GLN A 191 12.95 5.63 -1.15
N VAL A 192 12.11 5.06 -0.29
CA VAL A 192 11.32 5.80 0.70
C VAL A 192 12.22 6.50 1.71
N LYS A 193 13.14 5.77 2.34
CA LYS A 193 14.01 6.33 3.38
C LYS A 193 14.85 7.53 2.91
N PRO A 194 15.65 7.45 1.82
CA PRO A 194 16.41 8.62 1.35
C PRO A 194 15.50 9.81 0.98
N LEU A 195 14.34 9.55 0.36
CA LEU A 195 13.39 10.62 0.01
C LEU A 195 12.76 11.26 1.26
N ALA A 196 12.41 10.46 2.28
CA ALA A 196 11.85 10.96 3.53
C ALA A 196 12.86 11.80 4.32
N GLN A 197 14.13 11.38 4.36
CA GLN A 197 15.22 12.14 4.96
C GLN A 197 15.42 13.49 4.26
N PHE A 198 15.40 13.50 2.93
CA PHE A 198 15.47 14.72 2.14
C PHE A 198 14.28 15.65 2.41
N CYS A 199 13.06 15.12 2.39
CA CYS A 199 11.85 15.89 2.63
C CYS A 199 11.84 16.51 4.02
N LYS A 200 12.26 15.76 5.05
CA LYS A 200 12.42 16.27 6.42
C LYS A 200 13.43 17.41 6.49
N LYS A 201 14.61 17.24 5.87
CA LYS A 201 15.67 18.27 5.83
C LYS A 201 15.20 19.57 5.18
N HIS A 202 14.36 19.47 4.15
CA HIS A 202 13.89 20.61 3.35
C HIS A 202 12.47 21.06 3.69
N HIS A 203 11.85 20.48 4.72
CA HIS A 203 10.46 20.77 5.14
C HIS A 203 9.40 20.58 4.04
N ILE A 204 9.61 19.58 3.20
CA ILE A 204 8.73 19.21 2.07
C ILE A 204 7.74 18.15 2.56
N ARG A 205 6.46 18.25 2.19
CA ARG A 205 5.52 17.14 2.44
C ARG A 205 5.83 15.98 1.50
N LEU A 206 5.97 14.78 2.05
CA LEU A 206 6.15 13.57 1.25
C LEU A 206 4.85 12.79 1.20
N VAL A 207 4.24 12.65 0.03
CA VAL A 207 3.06 11.80 -0.18
C VAL A 207 3.51 10.50 -0.84
N ILE A 208 3.34 9.39 -0.14
CA ILE A 208 3.58 8.05 -0.68
C ILE A 208 2.26 7.53 -1.25
N PRO A 209 2.10 7.52 -2.58
CA PRO A 209 0.80 7.38 -3.21
C PRO A 209 0.29 5.94 -3.21
N PHE A 210 1.16 4.94 -3.05
CA PHE A 210 0.86 3.51 -3.13
C PHE A 210 1.46 2.73 -1.94
N SER A 211 1.14 1.44 -1.83
CA SER A 211 1.61 0.58 -0.75
C SER A 211 3.13 0.38 -0.77
N ILE A 212 3.75 0.50 0.40
CA ILE A 212 5.16 0.19 0.66
C ILE A 212 5.27 -0.77 1.85
N SER A 213 6.43 -1.42 1.99
CA SER A 213 6.69 -2.42 3.05
C SER A 213 7.40 -1.86 4.27
N GLY A 214 7.83 -0.60 4.24
CA GLY A 214 8.55 0.06 5.32
C GLY A 214 7.63 0.66 6.40
N ASN A 215 8.23 1.23 7.44
CA ASN A 215 7.53 1.82 8.59
C ASN A 215 7.86 3.30 8.80
N GLU A 216 8.44 3.96 7.79
CA GLU A 216 8.94 5.34 7.81
C GLU A 216 7.86 6.34 8.20
N VAL A 217 6.57 6.03 7.98
CA VAL A 217 5.46 6.84 8.47
C VAL A 217 5.48 7.06 9.99
N ASN A 218 6.15 6.21 10.78
CA ASN A 218 6.30 6.37 12.23
C ASN A 218 7.49 7.28 12.61
N GLU A 219 8.37 7.60 11.65
CA GLU A 219 9.64 8.28 11.91
C GLU A 219 9.68 9.71 11.36
N TYR A 220 8.95 9.99 10.27
CA TYR A 220 9.03 11.26 9.52
C TYR A 220 7.68 12.03 9.56
N PRO A 221 7.59 13.14 10.32
CA PRO A 221 6.38 13.97 10.44
C PRO A 221 5.87 14.58 9.12
N GLU A 222 6.74 14.69 8.13
CA GLU A 222 6.44 15.20 6.80
C GLU A 222 5.71 14.19 5.91
N LEU A 223 5.72 12.91 6.29
CA LEU A 223 5.26 11.79 5.46
C LEU A 223 3.75 11.57 5.58
N TYR A 224 3.11 11.33 4.43
CA TYR A 224 1.73 10.93 4.27
C TYR A 224 1.69 9.62 3.50
N GLN A 225 1.26 8.54 4.15
CA GLN A 225 1.11 7.23 3.52
C GLN A 225 -0.36 6.97 3.17
N VAL A 226 -0.67 6.86 1.88
CA VAL A 226 -2.05 6.73 1.40
C VAL A 226 -2.64 5.34 1.67
N TYR A 227 -1.84 4.29 1.57
CA TYR A 227 -2.33 2.92 1.75
C TYR A 227 -1.97 2.35 3.13
N GLN A 228 -2.96 1.73 3.76
CA GLN A 228 -2.80 1.01 5.02
C GLN A 228 -2.22 -0.39 4.78
N SER A 229 -1.68 -1.00 5.83
CA SER A 229 -1.24 -2.39 5.75
C SER A 229 -2.44 -3.35 5.57
N PRO A 230 -2.24 -4.52 4.92
CA PRO A 230 -3.30 -5.53 4.80
C PRO A 230 -3.88 -5.96 6.15
N ALA A 231 -3.06 -5.99 7.21
CA ALA A 231 -3.51 -6.31 8.56
C ALA A 231 -4.50 -5.26 9.10
N LYS A 232 -4.20 -3.97 8.92
CA LYS A 232 -5.09 -2.87 9.34
C LYS A 232 -6.40 -2.89 8.55
N LEU A 233 -6.36 -3.16 7.24
CA LEU A 233 -7.57 -3.29 6.42
C LEU A 233 -8.43 -4.49 6.81
N ASN A 234 -7.82 -5.65 7.09
CA ASN A 234 -8.54 -6.82 7.58
C ASN A 234 -9.21 -6.54 8.93
N GLN A 235 -8.48 -5.90 9.85
CA GLN A 235 -9.04 -5.54 11.15
C GLN A 235 -10.23 -4.58 11.01
N ARG A 236 -10.09 -3.51 10.21
CA ARG A 236 -11.20 -2.58 9.91
C ARG A 236 -12.42 -3.30 9.33
N SER A 237 -12.19 -4.22 8.39
CA SER A 237 -13.25 -5.02 7.80
C SER A 237 -13.99 -5.89 8.84
N ILE A 238 -13.25 -6.48 9.79
CA ILE A 238 -13.85 -7.25 10.90
C ILE A 238 -14.65 -6.32 11.83
N ASP A 239 -14.09 -5.18 12.20
CA ASP A 239 -14.75 -4.22 13.08
C ASP A 239 -16.07 -3.73 12.47
N VAL A 240 -16.06 -3.41 11.16
CA VAL A 240 -17.27 -3.03 10.42
C VAL A 240 -18.29 -4.16 10.39
N PHE A 241 -17.87 -5.40 10.09
CA PHE A 241 -18.75 -6.56 10.13
C PHE A 241 -19.45 -6.69 11.49
N LEU A 242 -18.68 -6.68 12.57
CA LEU A 242 -19.19 -6.87 13.93
C LEU A 242 -20.10 -5.72 14.38
N SER A 243 -19.81 -4.49 13.96
CA SER A 243 -20.65 -3.33 14.27
C SER A 243 -22.03 -3.38 13.59
N ARG A 244 -22.13 -4.05 12.44
CA ARG A 244 -23.36 -4.07 11.61
C ARG A 244 -24.18 -5.34 11.74
N PHE A 245 -23.53 -6.47 12.00
CA PHE A 245 -24.14 -7.79 11.90
C PHE A 245 -24.14 -8.56 13.22
N GLY A 246 -24.08 -7.85 14.37
CA GLY A 246 -24.04 -8.45 15.71
C GLY A 246 -25.20 -9.41 16.02
N ASP A 247 -26.40 -9.12 15.51
CA ASP A 247 -27.61 -9.94 15.73
C ASP A 247 -27.89 -10.94 14.59
N CYS A 248 -27.03 -10.96 13.57
CA CYS A 248 -27.15 -11.87 12.42
C CYS A 248 -26.49 -13.23 12.69
N HIS A 249 -26.72 -14.19 11.81
CA HIS A 249 -26.03 -15.49 11.79
C HIS A 249 -24.95 -15.52 10.70
N PRO A 250 -23.65 -15.44 11.05
CA PRO A 250 -22.59 -15.56 10.04
C PRO A 250 -22.49 -16.99 9.50
N VAL A 251 -22.34 -17.13 8.18
CA VAL A 251 -22.14 -18.41 7.50
C VAL A 251 -20.88 -18.35 6.66
N PHE A 252 -19.87 -19.14 7.03
CA PHE A 252 -18.63 -19.25 6.28
C PHE A 252 -18.73 -20.37 5.25
N ILE A 253 -18.51 -20.04 3.98
CA ILE A 253 -18.49 -21.02 2.90
C ILE A 253 -17.03 -21.29 2.53
N ASP A 254 -16.61 -22.54 2.70
CA ASP A 254 -15.37 -23.05 2.14
C ASP A 254 -15.57 -23.34 0.64
N CYS A 255 -14.90 -22.53 -0.17
CA CYS A 255 -14.93 -22.63 -1.62
C CYS A 255 -13.90 -23.63 -2.18
N ASN A 256 -13.11 -24.29 -1.33
CA ASN A 256 -12.02 -25.20 -1.72
C ASN A 256 -10.92 -24.54 -2.57
N ASP A 257 -10.73 -23.23 -2.42
CA ASP A 257 -9.71 -22.47 -3.13
C ASP A 257 -8.38 -22.50 -2.37
N THR A 258 -7.47 -23.38 -2.77
CA THR A 258 -6.13 -23.52 -2.17
C THR A 258 -5.22 -22.32 -2.43
N THR A 259 -5.59 -21.44 -3.37
CA THR A 259 -4.82 -20.23 -3.72
C THR A 259 -5.32 -18.97 -3.02
N SER A 260 -6.37 -19.09 -2.20
CA SER A 260 -6.97 -17.96 -1.54
C SER A 260 -6.04 -17.30 -0.52
N ARG A 261 -6.04 -15.97 -0.51
CA ARG A 261 -5.31 -15.13 0.46
C ARG A 261 -6.21 -14.57 1.55
N LYS A 262 -7.46 -15.03 1.68
CA LYS A 262 -8.45 -14.47 2.62
C LYS A 262 -8.44 -15.13 4.01
N ALA A 263 -7.54 -16.10 4.25
CA ALA A 263 -7.45 -16.83 5.51
C ALA A 263 -7.26 -15.91 6.74
N ALA A 264 -6.44 -14.86 6.63
CA ALA A 264 -6.22 -13.93 7.74
C ALA A 264 -7.51 -13.22 8.17
N PHE A 265 -8.34 -12.81 7.20
CA PHE A 265 -9.63 -12.19 7.47
C PHE A 265 -10.64 -13.19 8.06
N THR A 266 -10.85 -14.34 7.41
CA THR A 266 -11.88 -15.30 7.86
C THR A 266 -11.53 -15.93 9.20
N PHE A 267 -10.27 -16.21 9.47
CA PHE A 267 -9.82 -16.64 10.80
C PHE A 267 -9.98 -15.54 11.84
N GLY A 268 -9.55 -14.31 11.52
CA GLY A 268 -9.69 -13.16 12.42
C GLY A 268 -11.14 -12.88 12.80
N LEU A 269 -12.06 -12.93 11.83
CA LEU A 269 -13.48 -12.74 12.06
C LEU A 269 -14.06 -13.82 12.96
N ARG A 270 -13.83 -15.11 12.65
CA ARG A 270 -14.31 -16.23 13.49
C ARG A 270 -13.82 -16.14 14.92
N LYS A 271 -12.53 -15.83 15.12
CA LYS A 271 -11.96 -15.62 16.46
C LYS A 271 -12.68 -14.53 17.23
N GLN A 272 -13.02 -13.40 16.58
CA GLN A 272 -13.75 -12.33 17.25
C GLN A 272 -15.22 -12.68 17.52
N LEU A 273 -15.88 -13.41 16.63
CA LEU A 273 -17.24 -13.94 16.86
C LEU A 273 -17.25 -14.87 18.08
N GLU A 274 -16.29 -15.79 18.18
CA GLU A 274 -16.13 -16.72 19.32
C GLU A 274 -15.93 -15.95 20.63
N SER A 275 -15.03 -14.95 20.65
CA SER A 275 -14.79 -14.14 21.85
C SER A 275 -16.01 -13.34 22.32
N ARG A 276 -16.99 -13.12 21.44
CA ARG A 276 -18.23 -12.39 21.72
C ARG A 276 -19.43 -13.32 21.94
N GLY A 277 -19.23 -14.65 21.87
CA GLY A 277 -20.30 -15.63 21.98
C GLY A 277 -21.28 -15.63 20.81
N ILE A 278 -20.90 -15.09 19.66
CA ILE A 278 -21.76 -15.05 18.46
C ILE A 278 -21.58 -16.38 17.72
N ALA A 279 -22.67 -17.16 17.67
CA ALA A 279 -22.70 -18.41 16.92
C ALA A 279 -22.55 -18.15 15.42
N TYR A 280 -21.85 -19.05 14.72
CA TYR A 280 -21.70 -19.03 13.27
C TYR A 280 -21.68 -20.46 12.74
N SER A 281 -21.89 -20.64 11.43
CA SER A 281 -21.79 -21.94 10.77
C SER A 281 -20.68 -21.97 9.72
N ILE A 282 -20.17 -23.17 9.44
CA ILE A 282 -19.25 -23.43 8.34
C ILE A 282 -19.89 -24.47 7.43
N THR A 283 -19.84 -24.24 6.13
CA THR A 283 -20.30 -25.17 5.09
C THR A 283 -19.31 -25.18 3.92
N ASN A 284 -19.55 -26.02 2.92
CA ASN A 284 -18.64 -26.19 1.77
C ASN A 284 -19.42 -26.18 0.45
N LEU A 285 -18.82 -25.62 -0.60
CA LEU A 285 -19.42 -25.63 -1.95
C LEU A 285 -19.67 -27.05 -2.50
N LYS A 286 -18.98 -28.07 -2.00
CA LYS A 286 -19.14 -29.48 -2.39
C LYS A 286 -20.20 -30.24 -1.58
N SER A 287 -20.75 -29.67 -0.51
CA SER A 287 -21.83 -30.32 0.26
C SER A 287 -23.06 -30.60 -0.61
N SER A 288 -23.91 -31.58 -0.29
CA SER A 288 -25.22 -31.67 -0.96
C SER A 288 -26.06 -30.43 -0.65
N GLU A 289 -27.12 -30.18 -1.44
CA GLU A 289 -28.02 -29.06 -1.19
C GLU A 289 -28.65 -29.14 0.21
N GLU A 290 -29.05 -30.33 0.69
CA GLU A 290 -29.63 -30.44 2.04
C GLU A 290 -28.61 -30.13 3.14
N TYR A 291 -27.36 -30.62 3.01
CA TYR A 291 -26.30 -30.34 3.98
C TYR A 291 -25.87 -28.87 3.94
N PHE A 292 -25.81 -28.28 2.75
CA PHE A 292 -25.51 -26.87 2.60
C PHE A 292 -26.57 -26.00 3.30
N ALA A 293 -27.85 -26.32 3.09
CA ALA A 293 -28.96 -25.57 3.67
C ALA A 293 -29.04 -25.63 5.20
N LYS A 294 -28.55 -26.71 5.84
CA LYS A 294 -28.52 -26.83 7.31
C LYS A 294 -27.62 -25.80 8.01
N ALA A 295 -26.68 -25.17 7.30
CA ALA A 295 -25.81 -24.14 7.87
C ALA A 295 -26.50 -22.77 8.04
N PHE A 296 -27.70 -22.60 7.49
CA PHE A 296 -28.42 -21.33 7.49
C PHE A 296 -29.55 -21.34 8.52
N ASP A 297 -29.64 -20.28 9.32
CA ASP A 297 -30.68 -20.03 10.31
C ASP A 297 -31.92 -19.47 9.61
N THR A 298 -33.09 -20.05 9.86
CA THR A 298 -34.36 -19.63 9.25
C THR A 298 -35.04 -18.47 9.97
N ASN A 299 -34.61 -18.15 11.18
CA ASN A 299 -35.18 -17.09 12.02
C ASN A 299 -34.29 -15.83 12.07
N LYS A 300 -33.09 -15.90 11.52
CA LYS A 300 -32.14 -14.78 11.46
C LYS A 300 -31.75 -14.43 10.03
N ARG A 301 -31.27 -13.21 9.85
CA ARG A 301 -30.51 -12.85 8.66
C ARG A 301 -29.17 -13.58 8.67
N ASN A 302 -28.86 -14.26 7.58
CA ASN A 302 -27.60 -14.96 7.40
C ASN A 302 -26.62 -14.06 6.64
N VAL A 303 -25.42 -13.86 7.18
CA VAL A 303 -24.38 -13.07 6.50
C VAL A 303 -23.28 -14.00 6.02
N VAL A 304 -23.23 -14.21 4.71
CA VAL A 304 -22.34 -15.16 4.07
C VAL A 304 -20.97 -14.53 3.85
N VAL A 305 -19.94 -15.25 4.26
CA VAL A 305 -18.53 -14.90 4.03
C VAL A 305 -17.86 -16.05 3.29
N LEU A 306 -17.36 -15.79 2.08
CA LEU A 306 -16.60 -16.79 1.33
C LEU A 306 -15.16 -16.82 1.81
N ASN A 307 -14.48 -17.98 1.80
CA ASN A 307 -13.05 -18.03 2.10
C ASN A 307 -12.16 -17.60 0.91
N THR A 308 -12.73 -17.02 -0.15
CA THR A 308 -12.00 -16.49 -1.31
C THR A 308 -12.71 -15.27 -1.91
N GLY A 309 -11.92 -14.42 -2.57
CA GLY A 309 -12.41 -13.27 -3.34
C GLY A 309 -12.48 -13.50 -4.85
N ARG A 310 -12.16 -14.71 -5.34
CA ARG A 310 -12.02 -14.98 -6.78
C ARG A 310 -13.38 -15.21 -7.47
N SER A 311 -13.45 -14.82 -8.74
CA SER A 311 -14.69 -14.86 -9.55
C SER A 311 -15.29 -16.26 -9.74
N PRO A 312 -14.52 -17.33 -10.05
CA PRO A 312 -15.11 -18.65 -10.30
C PRO A 312 -15.85 -19.18 -9.07
N GLU A 313 -15.22 -19.09 -7.90
CA GLU A 313 -15.79 -19.54 -6.64
C GLU A 313 -16.96 -18.66 -6.17
N LEU A 314 -16.88 -17.35 -6.41
CA LEU A 314 -18.02 -16.45 -6.18
C LEU A 314 -19.24 -16.90 -7.00
N THR A 315 -19.06 -17.18 -8.29
CA THR A 315 -20.14 -17.61 -9.19
C THR A 315 -20.79 -18.91 -8.71
N LEU A 316 -19.97 -19.90 -8.32
CA LEU A 316 -20.47 -21.16 -7.77
C LEU A 316 -21.24 -20.95 -6.46
N ALA A 317 -20.75 -20.08 -5.58
CA ALA A 317 -21.44 -19.75 -4.33
C ALA A 317 -22.79 -19.07 -4.58
N LEU A 318 -22.86 -18.10 -5.50
CA LEU A 318 -24.10 -17.42 -5.88
C LEU A 318 -25.15 -18.39 -6.41
N ASN A 319 -24.77 -19.29 -7.32
CA ASN A 319 -25.67 -20.33 -7.85
C ASN A 319 -26.19 -21.25 -6.76
N LYS A 320 -25.33 -21.62 -5.79
CA LYS A 320 -25.74 -22.46 -4.67
C LYS A 320 -26.68 -21.76 -3.69
N LEU A 321 -26.47 -20.46 -3.46
CA LEU A 321 -27.37 -19.64 -2.67
C LEU A 321 -28.73 -19.45 -3.36
N ASP A 322 -28.77 -19.44 -4.70
CA ASP A 322 -30.02 -19.45 -5.45
C ASP A 322 -30.79 -20.75 -5.22
N GLY A 323 -30.12 -21.90 -5.27
CA GLY A 323 -30.68 -23.21 -4.91
C GLY A 323 -31.23 -23.24 -3.48
N LEU A 324 -30.50 -22.69 -2.52
CA LEU A 324 -30.95 -22.55 -1.13
C LEU A 324 -32.27 -21.78 -1.02
N ARG A 325 -32.39 -20.63 -1.69
CA ARG A 325 -33.62 -19.81 -1.64
C ARG A 325 -34.80 -20.47 -2.33
N ALA A 326 -34.55 -21.29 -3.35
CA ALA A 326 -35.59 -22.10 -3.98
C ALA A 326 -36.09 -23.23 -3.04
N MET A 327 -35.17 -23.84 -2.28
CA MET A 327 -35.50 -24.93 -1.33
C MET A 327 -36.14 -24.43 -0.03
N ARG A 328 -35.74 -23.25 0.46
CA ARG A 328 -36.19 -22.69 1.74
C ARG A 328 -36.71 -21.27 1.58
N SER A 329 -38.02 -21.15 1.34
CA SER A 329 -38.69 -19.86 1.29
C SER A 329 -38.54 -19.11 2.62
N GLY A 330 -38.11 -17.85 2.57
CA GLY A 330 -38.00 -16.97 3.75
C GLY A 330 -36.61 -16.87 4.36
N VAL A 331 -35.62 -17.66 3.93
CA VAL A 331 -34.22 -17.48 4.40
C VAL A 331 -33.68 -16.15 3.89
N LEU A 332 -33.31 -15.28 4.81
CA LEU A 332 -32.68 -13.98 4.52
C LEU A 332 -31.17 -14.17 4.42
N VAL A 333 -30.59 -13.75 3.29
CA VAL A 333 -29.16 -13.87 3.00
C VAL A 333 -28.61 -12.51 2.57
N SER A 334 -27.54 -12.09 3.25
CA SER A 334 -26.66 -10.98 2.84
C SER A 334 -25.26 -11.54 2.54
N LEU A 335 -24.49 -10.89 1.67
CA LEU A 335 -23.07 -11.22 1.45
C LEU A 335 -22.16 -10.19 2.09
N TYR A 336 -21.07 -10.64 2.70
CA TYR A 336 -19.97 -9.76 3.09
C TYR A 336 -18.68 -10.20 2.39
N GLY A 337 -18.33 -9.43 1.36
CA GLY A 337 -17.38 -9.81 0.33
C GLY A 337 -16.01 -9.15 0.44
N TYR A 338 -15.39 -8.94 -0.72
CA TYR A 338 -14.02 -8.46 -0.84
C TYR A 338 -13.89 -7.44 -1.97
N THR A 339 -12.92 -6.54 -1.85
CA THR A 339 -12.66 -5.48 -2.84
C THR A 339 -12.52 -6.01 -4.28
N GLU A 340 -11.97 -7.21 -4.47
CA GLU A 340 -11.85 -7.85 -5.78
C GLU A 340 -13.19 -8.05 -6.50
N TRP A 341 -14.29 -8.20 -5.77
CA TRP A 341 -15.62 -8.37 -6.35
C TRP A 341 -16.09 -7.13 -7.12
N LEU A 342 -15.53 -5.96 -6.82
CA LEU A 342 -15.80 -4.75 -7.59
C LEU A 342 -15.40 -4.89 -9.07
N MET A 343 -14.40 -5.72 -9.37
CA MET A 343 -14.01 -6.03 -10.76
C MET A 343 -15.05 -6.88 -11.49
N TYR A 344 -15.88 -7.62 -10.75
CA TYR A 344 -16.86 -8.55 -11.31
C TYR A 344 -18.29 -7.99 -11.26
N THR A 345 -18.46 -6.76 -10.79
CA THR A 345 -19.76 -6.08 -10.61
C THR A 345 -20.61 -6.16 -11.87
N LYS A 346 -20.05 -5.86 -13.05
CA LYS A 346 -20.79 -5.86 -14.32
C LYS A 346 -21.54 -7.17 -14.57
N TYR A 347 -20.96 -8.30 -14.16
CA TYR A 347 -21.53 -9.63 -14.39
C TYR A 347 -22.39 -10.14 -13.23
N ASN A 348 -22.22 -9.58 -12.02
CA ASN A 348 -22.85 -10.09 -10.79
C ASN A 348 -23.77 -9.07 -10.11
N ILE A 349 -24.05 -7.91 -10.72
CA ILE A 349 -24.80 -6.82 -10.08
C ILE A 349 -26.20 -7.28 -9.64
N GLU A 350 -26.89 -8.08 -10.45
CA GLU A 350 -28.20 -8.63 -10.09
C GLU A 350 -28.12 -9.53 -8.85
N HIS A 351 -27.13 -10.42 -8.80
CA HIS A 351 -26.87 -11.24 -7.61
C HIS A 351 -26.46 -10.41 -6.40
N PHE A 352 -25.64 -9.37 -6.59
CA PHE A 352 -25.20 -8.50 -5.50
C PHE A 352 -26.38 -7.77 -4.86
N HIS A 353 -27.32 -7.26 -5.65
CA HIS A 353 -28.57 -6.71 -5.13
C HIS A 353 -29.45 -7.81 -4.51
N LYS A 354 -29.65 -8.93 -5.21
CA LYS A 354 -30.48 -10.06 -4.74
C LYS A 354 -30.07 -10.59 -3.35
N PHE A 355 -28.77 -10.55 -3.05
CA PHE A 355 -28.19 -11.01 -1.79
C PHE A 355 -27.62 -9.87 -0.94
N ASP A 356 -28.16 -8.65 -1.04
CA ASP A 356 -27.85 -7.53 -0.12
C ASP A 356 -26.35 -7.44 0.21
N THR A 357 -25.53 -7.19 -0.81
CA THR A 357 -24.09 -7.45 -0.77
C THR A 357 -23.30 -6.25 -0.26
N TYR A 358 -22.44 -6.48 0.73
CA TYR A 358 -21.53 -5.50 1.32
C TYR A 358 -20.09 -5.82 0.94
N ILE A 359 -19.38 -4.84 0.39
CA ILE A 359 -17.97 -4.97 -0.03
C ILE A 359 -17.12 -3.95 0.73
N PRO A 360 -16.27 -4.39 1.69
CA PRO A 360 -15.26 -3.54 2.30
C PRO A 360 -14.23 -3.11 1.26
N SER A 361 -13.88 -1.82 1.25
CA SER A 361 -12.95 -1.24 0.28
C SER A 361 -12.27 0.02 0.81
N THR A 362 -11.24 0.51 0.14
CA THR A 362 -10.66 1.85 0.34
C THR A 362 -10.97 2.80 -0.82
N PHE A 363 -11.67 2.32 -1.84
CA PHE A 363 -12.03 3.06 -3.03
C PHE A 363 -13.34 2.52 -3.63
N TYR A 364 -14.02 3.33 -4.44
CA TYR A 364 -15.12 2.89 -5.27
C TYR A 364 -15.19 3.70 -6.55
N TYR A 365 -15.04 3.03 -7.70
CA TYR A 365 -15.24 3.67 -9.00
C TYR A 365 -16.74 3.68 -9.34
N ASN A 366 -17.30 4.88 -9.48
CA ASN A 366 -18.69 5.06 -9.88
C ASN A 366 -18.78 5.44 -11.37
N PRO A 367 -19.06 4.48 -12.28
CA PRO A 367 -19.12 4.74 -13.72
C PRO A 367 -20.32 5.60 -14.14
N VAL A 368 -21.38 5.68 -13.34
CA VAL A 368 -22.60 6.44 -13.68
C VAL A 368 -22.59 7.86 -13.12
N SER A 369 -21.56 8.24 -12.37
CA SER A 369 -21.40 9.59 -11.86
C SER A 369 -21.06 10.56 -13.00
N GLY A 370 -21.81 11.65 -13.11
CA GLY A 370 -21.53 12.73 -14.07
C GLY A 370 -20.15 13.36 -13.89
N ALA A 371 -19.62 13.38 -12.66
CA ALA A 371 -18.27 13.87 -12.38
C ALA A 371 -17.20 12.92 -12.93
N THR A 372 -17.38 11.61 -12.75
CA THR A 372 -16.49 10.58 -13.32
C THR A 372 -16.52 10.62 -14.85
N ALA A 373 -17.71 10.66 -15.45
CA ALA A 373 -17.85 10.76 -16.89
C ALA A 373 -17.21 12.05 -17.46
N SER A 374 -17.23 13.15 -16.71
CA SER A 374 -16.56 14.40 -17.10
C SER A 374 -15.05 14.28 -17.01
N PHE A 375 -14.53 13.65 -15.95
CA PHE A 375 -13.11 13.34 -15.82
C PHE A 375 -12.62 12.48 -16.99
N GLU A 376 -13.33 11.42 -17.34
CA GLU A 376 -12.96 10.51 -18.43
C GLU A 376 -12.95 11.20 -19.81
N ARG A 377 -13.92 12.09 -20.07
CA ARG A 377 -13.92 12.91 -21.29
C ARG A 377 -12.70 13.83 -21.34
N ASN A 378 -12.38 14.50 -20.22
CA ASN A 378 -11.20 15.36 -20.13
C ASN A 378 -9.90 14.57 -20.29
N TYR A 379 -9.82 13.38 -19.70
CA TYR A 379 -8.68 12.49 -19.84
C TYR A 379 -8.44 12.10 -21.30
N ARG A 380 -9.48 11.64 -22.01
CA ARG A 380 -9.42 11.34 -23.44
C ARG A 380 -9.05 12.55 -24.29
N HIS A 381 -9.59 13.72 -23.95
CA HIS A 381 -9.28 14.96 -24.67
C HIS A 381 -7.80 15.35 -24.54
N TRP A 382 -7.24 15.33 -23.33
CA TRP A 382 -5.85 15.74 -23.10
C TRP A 382 -4.82 14.71 -23.56
N PHE A 383 -5.11 13.42 -23.37
CA PHE A 383 -4.11 12.36 -23.55
C PHE A 383 -4.37 11.44 -24.75
N GLN A 384 -5.46 11.66 -25.48
CA GLN A 384 -5.81 10.90 -26.70
C GLN A 384 -5.81 9.38 -26.47
N ALA A 385 -6.19 8.96 -25.27
CA ALA A 385 -6.18 7.57 -24.84
C ALA A 385 -7.27 7.32 -23.79
N ASP A 386 -7.71 6.07 -23.68
CA ASP A 386 -8.54 5.60 -22.56
C ASP A 386 -7.69 5.34 -21.31
N MET A 387 -8.35 5.29 -20.15
CA MET A 387 -7.70 4.85 -18.92
C MET A 387 -7.38 3.36 -18.96
N LEU A 388 -6.32 2.93 -18.28
CA LEU A 388 -6.03 1.51 -18.11
C LEU A 388 -7.17 0.85 -17.32
N TYR A 389 -7.49 -0.38 -17.71
CA TYR A 389 -8.45 -1.20 -17.00
C TYR A 389 -7.83 -1.75 -15.72
N ALA A 390 -8.04 -1.05 -14.61
CA ALA A 390 -7.53 -1.42 -13.29
C ALA A 390 -8.47 -0.91 -12.18
N LEU A 391 -8.45 -1.59 -11.04
CA LEU A 391 -9.09 -1.10 -9.82
C LEU A 391 -8.05 -1.06 -8.68
N PRO A 392 -7.89 0.08 -8.00
CA PRO A 392 -8.42 1.39 -8.37
C PRO A 392 -7.85 1.88 -9.72
N HIS A 393 -8.57 2.76 -10.43
CA HIS A 393 -8.04 3.40 -11.63
C HIS A 393 -6.91 4.38 -11.24
N PHE A 394 -5.77 4.32 -11.93
CA PHE A 394 -4.58 5.10 -11.59
C PHE A 394 -4.77 6.60 -11.86
N ALA A 395 -5.41 6.96 -12.97
CA ALA A 395 -5.69 8.37 -13.29
C ALA A 395 -6.62 9.02 -12.25
N LEU A 396 -7.69 8.34 -11.86
CA LEU A 396 -8.58 8.82 -10.79
C LEU A 396 -7.85 8.91 -9.44
N THR A 397 -6.96 7.95 -9.15
CA THR A 397 -6.13 7.97 -7.94
C THR A 397 -5.22 9.20 -7.92
N GLY A 398 -4.54 9.51 -9.03
CA GLY A 398 -3.71 10.72 -9.15
C GLY A 398 -4.52 11.99 -9.02
N TYR A 399 -5.70 12.03 -9.63
CA TYR A 399 -6.62 13.16 -9.55
C TYR A 399 -7.08 13.44 -8.11
N ASP A 400 -7.55 12.40 -7.41
CA ASP A 400 -8.07 12.53 -6.05
C ASP A 400 -6.98 12.90 -5.05
N GLN A 401 -5.80 12.27 -5.14
CA GLN A 401 -4.68 12.58 -4.26
C GLN A 401 -4.18 14.02 -4.48
N ALA A 402 -3.92 14.41 -5.72
CA ALA A 402 -3.48 15.76 -6.03
C ALA A 402 -4.52 16.81 -5.61
N SER A 403 -5.80 16.58 -5.92
CA SER A 403 -6.89 17.48 -5.51
C SER A 403 -6.96 17.64 -4.00
N PHE A 404 -6.84 16.55 -3.24
CA PHE A 404 -6.87 16.58 -1.78
C PHE A 404 -5.69 17.35 -1.19
N PHE A 405 -4.46 16.97 -1.56
CA PHE A 405 -3.24 17.53 -0.98
C PHE A 405 -3.04 18.99 -1.36
N LEU A 406 -3.24 19.36 -2.63
CA LEU A 406 -2.97 20.73 -3.09
C LEU A 406 -4.00 21.73 -2.54
N GLN A 407 -5.28 21.35 -2.46
CA GLN A 407 -6.29 22.20 -1.81
C GLN A 407 -6.03 22.34 -0.31
N GLY A 408 -5.61 21.25 0.34
CA GLY A 408 -5.23 21.24 1.75
C GLY A 408 -4.03 22.15 2.03
N LEU A 409 -2.95 22.01 1.25
CA LEU A 409 -1.75 22.83 1.40
C LEU A 409 -2.00 24.30 1.09
N ARG A 410 -2.83 24.62 0.09
CA ARG A 410 -3.26 26.01 -0.17
C ARG A 410 -4.01 26.59 1.03
N SER A 411 -4.92 25.81 1.62
CA SER A 411 -5.82 26.30 2.67
C SER A 411 -5.16 26.39 4.04
N PHE A 412 -4.23 25.48 4.35
CA PHE A 412 -3.70 25.30 5.71
C PHE A 412 -2.17 25.38 5.80
N GLY A 413 -1.44 25.40 4.68
CA GLY A 413 0.01 25.42 4.66
C GLY A 413 0.64 24.34 5.56
N LYS A 414 1.52 24.76 6.47
CA LYS A 414 2.16 23.87 7.45
C LYS A 414 1.17 23.23 8.43
N GLY A 415 0.00 23.84 8.65
CA GLY A 415 -1.06 23.31 9.51
C GLY A 415 -1.89 22.20 8.85
N PHE A 416 -1.66 21.88 7.58
CA PHE A 416 -2.34 20.76 6.93
C PHE A 416 -1.89 19.44 7.56
N THR A 417 -2.86 18.64 8.00
CA THR A 417 -2.71 17.29 8.56
C THR A 417 -3.56 16.25 7.81
N GLY A 418 -4.46 16.69 6.93
CA GLY A 418 -5.35 15.81 6.17
C GLY A 418 -6.54 15.26 6.97
N SER A 419 -6.88 15.87 8.10
CA SER A 419 -8.07 15.48 8.89
C SER A 419 -9.40 15.70 8.12
N LYS A 420 -10.50 15.05 8.55
CA LYS A 420 -11.83 15.20 7.90
C LYS A 420 -12.25 16.67 7.79
N SER A 421 -11.98 17.48 8.82
CA SER A 421 -12.32 18.91 8.85
C SER A 421 -11.53 19.77 7.84
N GLN A 422 -10.35 19.29 7.42
CA GLN A 422 -9.48 19.96 6.46
C GLN A 422 -9.68 19.45 5.03
N ASN A 423 -10.48 18.39 4.83
CA ASN A 423 -10.78 17.92 3.49
C ASN A 423 -11.65 18.96 2.76
N ARG A 424 -11.22 19.36 1.57
CA ARG A 424 -11.91 20.29 0.65
C ARG A 424 -12.25 19.63 -0.69
N HIS A 425 -11.86 18.38 -0.87
CA HIS A 425 -12.07 17.61 -2.09
C HIS A 425 -13.14 16.53 -1.87
N ARG A 426 -14.06 16.42 -2.82
CA ARG A 426 -14.96 15.27 -2.91
C ARG A 426 -14.34 14.29 -3.90
N ALA A 427 -13.87 13.16 -3.39
CA ALA A 427 -13.21 12.14 -4.20
C ALA A 427 -14.13 11.59 -5.29
N LEU A 428 -13.55 11.32 -6.47
CA LEU A 428 -14.22 10.60 -7.55
C LEU A 428 -14.18 9.08 -7.33
N GLN A 429 -13.14 8.61 -6.62
CA GLN A 429 -12.90 7.19 -6.39
C GLN A 429 -12.40 6.89 -4.98
N SER A 430 -11.40 7.63 -4.49
CA SER A 430 -10.66 7.27 -3.28
C SER A 430 -10.78 8.38 -2.22
N PRO A 431 -11.69 8.27 -1.25
CA PRO A 431 -11.76 9.23 -0.16
C PRO A 431 -10.48 9.20 0.67
N LEU A 432 -10.11 10.37 1.20
CA LEU A 432 -8.88 10.58 1.95
C LEU A 432 -9.17 11.28 3.27
N HIS A 433 -8.61 10.72 4.33
CA HIS A 433 -8.70 11.19 5.70
C HIS A 433 -7.48 10.65 6.43
N PHE A 434 -6.64 11.53 6.96
CA PHE A 434 -5.38 11.16 7.55
C PHE A 434 -5.39 11.31 9.06
N SER A 435 -4.84 10.30 9.73
CA SER A 435 -4.57 10.31 11.17
C SER A 435 -3.08 10.20 11.41
N ARG A 436 -2.62 10.83 12.50
CA ARG A 436 -1.22 10.78 12.90
C ARG A 436 -0.82 9.37 13.37
N VAL A 437 0.38 8.93 13.01
CA VAL A 437 0.94 7.64 13.42
C VAL A 437 2.04 7.87 14.46
N GLY A 438 1.70 7.68 15.74
CA GLY A 438 2.62 7.95 16.85
C GLY A 438 3.16 9.38 16.79
N ASP A 439 4.49 9.51 16.86
CA ASP A 439 5.21 10.78 16.69
C ASP A 439 5.71 11.03 15.27
N GLY A 440 5.35 10.17 14.33
CA GLY A 440 5.72 10.28 12.93
C GLY A 440 4.76 11.15 12.13
N GLY A 441 4.59 10.75 10.88
CA GLY A 441 3.71 11.33 9.88
C GLY A 441 2.28 10.84 10.00
N TYR A 442 1.61 10.77 8.86
CA TYR A 442 0.18 10.53 8.77
C TYR A 442 -0.12 9.34 7.86
N GLN A 443 -1.13 8.56 8.22
CA GLN A 443 -1.62 7.47 7.39
C GLN A 443 -3.11 7.67 7.12
N ASN A 444 -3.51 7.38 5.88
CA ASN A 444 -4.93 7.40 5.53
C ASN A 444 -5.68 6.39 6.42
N ASP A 445 -6.86 6.79 6.88
CA ASP A 445 -7.75 6.01 7.71
C ASP A 445 -9.11 5.80 7.05
N SER A 446 -9.33 6.35 5.86
CA SER A 446 -10.57 6.17 5.10
C SER A 446 -10.82 4.70 4.80
N PHE A 447 -12.04 4.27 5.09
CA PHE A 447 -12.54 2.95 4.78
C PHE A 447 -13.98 3.05 4.29
N LEU A 448 -14.31 2.26 3.28
CA LEU A 448 -15.61 2.23 2.62
C LEU A 448 -16.28 0.89 2.84
N LEU A 449 -17.60 0.93 2.99
CA LEU A 449 -18.46 -0.22 2.76
C LEU A 449 -19.38 0.09 1.59
N VAL A 450 -19.16 -0.61 0.48
CA VAL A 450 -19.99 -0.53 -0.73
C VAL A 450 -21.15 -1.50 -0.58
N HIS A 451 -22.38 -1.01 -0.59
CA HIS A 451 -23.57 -1.81 -0.30
C HIS A 451 -24.53 -1.82 -1.50
N TYR A 452 -24.68 -2.99 -2.11
CA TYR A 452 -25.68 -3.28 -3.13
C TYR A 452 -26.94 -3.77 -2.43
N ARG A 453 -27.93 -2.89 -2.30
CA ARG A 453 -29.16 -3.15 -1.55
C ARG A 453 -30.15 -3.97 -2.36
N TYR A 454 -31.01 -4.73 -1.67
CA TYR A 454 -32.07 -5.52 -2.32
C TYR A 454 -33.10 -4.70 -3.11
N ASP A 455 -33.23 -3.39 -2.83
CA ASP A 455 -34.12 -2.47 -3.56
C ASP A 455 -33.48 -1.90 -4.83
N GLY A 456 -32.34 -2.45 -5.27
CA GLY A 456 -31.62 -2.02 -6.46
C GLY A 456 -30.76 -0.77 -6.25
N LYS A 457 -30.71 -0.20 -5.05
CA LYS A 457 -29.89 0.98 -4.75
C LYS A 457 -28.46 0.60 -4.35
N LEU A 458 -27.54 1.51 -4.62
CA LEU A 458 -26.16 1.46 -4.16
C LEU A 458 -25.97 2.48 -3.04
N GLU A 459 -25.36 2.07 -1.94
CA GLU A 459 -25.00 2.93 -0.83
C GLU A 459 -23.50 2.84 -0.55
N LEU A 460 -22.85 3.99 -0.34
CA LEU A 460 -21.45 4.08 0.05
C LEU A 460 -21.39 4.62 1.48
N MET A 461 -20.88 3.81 2.40
CA MET A 461 -20.72 4.20 3.80
C MET A 461 -19.24 4.43 4.09
N GLU A 462 -18.90 5.64 4.53
CA GLU A 462 -17.53 5.98 4.93
C GLU A 462 -17.35 5.82 6.44
N PHE A 463 -16.24 5.23 6.85
CA PHE A 463 -15.85 5.06 8.25
C PHE A 463 -14.62 5.91 8.56
#